data_AF-A0A1Y1HMH0-F1
#
_entry.id   AF-A0A1Y1HMH0-F1
#
_cell.length_a   1.000
_cell.length_b   1.000
_cell.length_c   1.000
_cell.angle_alpha   90.00
_cell.angle_beta   90.00
_cell.angle_gamma   90.00
#
_symmetry.space_group_name_H-M   'P 1'
#
loop_
_entity.id
_entity.type
_entity.pdbx_description
1 polymer ?
#
loop_
_entity_poly.entity_id
_entity_poly.type
_entity_poly.pdbx_seq_one_letter_code
_entity_poly.pdbx_strand_id
1 'polypeptide(L)'
;MPSNPSKEEVAGLLAPPSYERSILAPLSLEGPDVVVQKKSSYSRYLVLAGAFLLSAIICLAIFSSASAELSATILPSELSGKLQDWKQSLRARNVTLPEESDGEDGDMRNCPAWFSSLREDFKPWSDKGGITIQDVEAAQPIAASRFQILNGSLYMENFHHCFQSRLRYSLWGLLMLLRKYPGSIPDVDFMWDCGDDPKAFRPADPGDPIPFLFNFCKLAHSIDVPFPDWSFWGWPELQILPWQNQSVKIAQGGADAGAWRQRKPTAFWKGNVWVGYGLTQNLRLELTDCRRDPVWEVEAYGQDWGAEVANGFQYSRQWQQCGWRYKVYAEGNAWSVSSKYGFACGSTMLVIEPYFEAFYSRGMAYGHNCLFVRRRPLCEALKEQIDWGNEHETEAEAIGQAGQKWILEDVRMEHVYEYMLHLLQTYAALQTFTPARSSGARLVTEADILSEAPPHEVSEYLLQETVATRPLCKLVDEKVGASIEGGRKLSQVQAALRAGRFGRERANQVELVSERDGKAGTNRRSRAWHMLESTWLSWLRTLDDNISRFFGKQNLRT
;
A
#
# COMPACT_ATOMS: atom_id res chain seq x y z
N MET A 1 -28.27 -9.99 -30.38
CA MET A 1 -27.83 -8.72 -29.78
C MET A 1 -28.66 -8.48 -28.53
N PRO A 2 -28.09 -8.56 -27.33
CA PRO A 2 -28.65 -7.91 -26.17
C PRO A 2 -28.09 -6.48 -26.08
N SER A 3 -28.99 -5.56 -25.76
CA SER A 3 -28.81 -4.12 -25.64
C SER A 3 -27.77 -3.71 -24.58
N ASN A 4 -26.94 -2.72 -24.94
CA ASN A 4 -26.10 -1.97 -23.99
C ASN A 4 -26.96 -1.31 -22.90
N PRO A 5 -26.56 -1.39 -21.61
CA PRO A 5 -27.17 -0.57 -20.56
C PRO A 5 -26.74 0.89 -20.69
N SER A 6 -27.63 1.79 -20.28
CA SER A 6 -27.46 3.24 -20.35
C SER A 6 -26.43 3.74 -19.33
N LYS A 7 -25.88 4.94 -19.59
CA LYS A 7 -24.81 5.61 -18.80
C LYS A 7 -25.17 5.93 -17.34
N GLU A 8 -26.32 5.51 -16.84
CA GLU A 8 -26.76 5.71 -15.45
C GLU A 8 -26.59 4.45 -14.58
N GLU A 9 -26.33 3.26 -15.16
CA GLU A 9 -26.13 2.02 -14.38
C GLU A 9 -24.68 1.78 -13.90
N VAL A 10 -23.72 2.60 -14.31
CA VAL A 10 -22.30 2.49 -13.86
C VAL A 10 -22.01 3.34 -12.60
N ALA A 11 -22.89 4.29 -12.25
CA ALA A 11 -22.71 5.16 -11.08
C ALA A 11 -23.15 4.50 -9.75
N GLY A 12 -23.88 3.39 -9.79
CA GLY A 12 -24.44 2.73 -8.60
C GLY A 12 -23.51 1.77 -7.85
N LEU A 13 -22.31 1.47 -8.37
CA LEU A 13 -21.40 0.45 -7.82
C LEU A 13 -20.24 1.01 -6.96
N LEU A 14 -20.25 2.31 -6.66
CA LEU A 14 -19.22 2.97 -5.83
C LEU A 14 -19.77 3.79 -4.64
N ALA A 15 -21.06 3.65 -4.31
CA ALA A 15 -21.67 4.30 -3.14
C ALA A 15 -22.01 3.28 -2.04
N PRO A 16 -21.75 3.56 -0.75
CA PRO A 16 -22.13 2.66 0.34
C PRO A 16 -23.66 2.64 0.53
N PRO A 17 -24.26 1.51 0.95
CA PRO A 17 -25.71 1.42 1.12
C PRO A 17 -26.17 2.25 2.33
N SER A 18 -27.07 3.20 2.08
CA SER A 18 -27.89 3.85 3.09
C SER A 18 -28.97 2.88 3.58
N TYR A 19 -28.95 2.55 4.87
CA TYR A 19 -29.97 1.74 5.53
C TYR A 19 -31.18 2.64 5.89
N GLU A 20 -32.31 2.48 5.21
CA GLU A 20 -33.58 3.11 5.60
C GLU A 20 -34.58 2.09 6.15
N ARG A 21 -35.28 2.52 7.20
CA ARG A 21 -36.25 1.75 7.99
C ARG A 21 -37.53 1.50 7.21
N SER A 22 -38.08 0.31 7.44
CA SER A 22 -39.44 -0.09 7.14
C SER A 22 -40.50 0.87 7.68
N ILE A 23 -41.62 1.02 6.96
CA ILE A 23 -43.02 0.96 7.45
C ILE A 23 -44.03 1.25 6.30
N LEU A 24 -44.91 0.26 6.07
CA LEU A 24 -46.31 0.27 5.56
C LEU A 24 -46.66 0.72 4.11
N ALA A 25 -47.31 -0.21 3.39
CA ALA A 25 -48.31 0.03 2.34
C ALA A 25 -49.73 -0.16 2.95
N PRO A 26 -50.87 -0.08 2.21
CA PRO A 26 -51.12 0.30 0.81
C PRO A 26 -52.35 1.25 0.65
N LEU A 27 -52.73 1.63 -0.58
CA LEU A 27 -54.13 1.64 -1.04
C LEU A 27 -54.27 1.97 -2.54
N SER A 28 -55.09 1.15 -3.19
CA SER A 28 -55.56 1.20 -4.59
C SER A 28 -56.67 2.24 -4.77
N LEU A 29 -56.90 2.75 -6.00
CA LEU A 29 -58.21 3.12 -6.53
C LEU A 29 -58.16 3.35 -8.06
N GLU A 30 -59.16 2.81 -8.75
CA GLU A 30 -59.34 2.74 -10.21
C GLU A 30 -60.11 3.93 -10.83
N GLY A 31 -59.75 4.28 -12.08
CA GLY A 31 -60.62 4.73 -13.19
C GLY A 31 -61.02 6.22 -13.30
N PRO A 32 -61.59 6.70 -14.45
CA PRO A 32 -61.61 6.14 -15.81
C PRO A 32 -61.23 7.14 -16.95
N ASP A 33 -61.25 6.61 -18.19
CA ASP A 33 -60.89 7.18 -19.49
C ASP A 33 -61.58 8.48 -19.94
N VAL A 34 -60.84 9.31 -20.69
CA VAL A 34 -61.38 10.22 -21.72
C VAL A 34 -60.53 10.15 -23.00
N VAL A 35 -61.15 9.68 -24.08
CA VAL A 35 -60.61 9.64 -25.44
C VAL A 35 -60.75 11.01 -26.11
N VAL A 36 -59.67 11.55 -26.66
CA VAL A 36 -59.71 12.64 -27.66
C VAL A 36 -58.81 12.29 -28.85
N GLN A 37 -59.41 12.24 -30.04
CA GLN A 37 -58.74 12.03 -31.32
C GLN A 37 -57.75 13.15 -31.68
N LYS A 38 -56.59 12.81 -32.25
CA LYS A 38 -55.92 13.67 -33.23
C LYS A 38 -55.03 12.88 -34.21
N LYS A 39 -55.19 13.22 -35.49
CA LYS A 39 -54.61 12.60 -36.69
C LYS A 39 -53.10 12.87 -36.87
N SER A 40 -52.41 11.84 -37.37
CA SER A 40 -51.36 11.84 -38.43
C SER A 40 -50.09 12.70 -38.25
N SER A 41 -48.99 12.07 -37.81
CA SER A 41 -47.59 12.50 -38.10
C SER A 41 -46.54 11.38 -38.06
N TYR A 42 -46.92 10.11 -38.21
CA TYR A 42 -45.99 8.97 -38.05
C TYR A 42 -45.20 8.56 -39.32
N SER A 43 -45.52 9.10 -40.50
CA SER A 43 -44.93 8.61 -41.76
C SER A 43 -43.58 9.25 -42.13
N ARG A 44 -43.20 10.40 -41.57
CA ARG A 44 -41.94 11.11 -41.93
C ARG A 44 -40.73 10.71 -41.08
N TYR A 45 -40.95 10.20 -39.86
CA TYR A 45 -39.87 9.80 -38.96
C TYR A 45 -39.27 8.41 -39.29
N LEU A 46 -40.07 7.51 -39.86
CA LEU A 46 -39.62 6.16 -40.22
C LEU A 46 -38.67 6.15 -41.44
N VAL A 47 -38.83 7.08 -42.38
CA VAL A 47 -37.98 7.15 -43.58
C VAL A 47 -36.60 7.76 -43.26
N LEU A 48 -36.53 8.71 -42.32
CA LEU A 48 -35.27 9.32 -41.88
C LEU A 48 -34.48 8.39 -40.96
N ALA A 49 -35.14 7.60 -40.10
CA ALA A 49 -34.48 6.61 -39.25
C ALA A 49 -33.85 5.46 -40.06
N GLY A 50 -34.51 5.03 -41.15
CA GLY A 50 -34.01 3.98 -42.03
C GLY A 50 -32.74 4.36 -42.81
N ALA A 51 -32.61 5.63 -43.23
CA ALA A 51 -31.44 6.10 -43.98
C ALA A 51 -30.17 6.23 -43.11
N PHE A 52 -30.32 6.61 -41.84
CA PHE A 52 -29.21 6.70 -40.89
C PHE A 52 -28.68 5.32 -40.47
N LEU A 53 -29.55 4.33 -40.32
CA LEU A 53 -29.15 2.95 -40.01
C LEU A 53 -28.38 2.31 -41.16
N LEU A 54 -28.74 2.60 -42.41
CA LEU A 54 -28.04 2.05 -43.58
C LEU A 54 -26.64 2.65 -43.76
N SER A 55 -26.44 3.94 -43.49
CA SER A 55 -25.11 4.58 -43.61
C SER A 55 -24.14 4.14 -42.50
N ALA A 56 -24.67 3.89 -41.29
CA ALA A 56 -23.88 3.38 -40.16
C ALA A 56 -23.40 1.94 -40.40
N ILE A 57 -24.23 1.08 -41.00
CA ILE A 57 -23.87 -0.30 -41.32
C ILE A 57 -22.80 -0.35 -42.42
N ILE A 58 -22.88 0.53 -43.43
CA ILE A 58 -21.88 0.62 -44.51
C ILE A 58 -20.54 1.15 -43.95
N CYS A 59 -20.55 2.13 -43.05
CA CYS A 59 -19.32 2.61 -42.39
C CYS A 59 -18.65 1.54 -41.51
N LEU A 60 -19.44 0.75 -40.78
CA LEU A 60 -18.92 -0.35 -39.95
C LEU A 60 -18.34 -1.51 -40.78
N ALA A 61 -18.95 -1.81 -41.93
CA ALA A 61 -18.44 -2.83 -42.85
C ALA A 61 -17.11 -2.42 -43.52
N ILE A 62 -16.93 -1.13 -43.84
CA ILE A 62 -15.69 -0.60 -44.43
C ILE A 62 -14.57 -0.48 -43.37
N PHE A 63 -14.90 -0.16 -42.11
CA PHE A 63 -13.91 -0.14 -41.03
C PHE A 63 -13.46 -1.55 -40.61
N SER A 64 -14.35 -2.54 -40.67
CA SER A 64 -14.03 -3.93 -40.33
C SER A 64 -13.07 -4.60 -41.32
N SER A 65 -13.08 -4.21 -42.61
CA SER A 65 -12.22 -4.81 -43.64
C SER A 65 -10.84 -4.16 -43.72
N ALA A 66 -10.68 -2.90 -43.31
CA ALA A 66 -9.39 -2.21 -43.32
C ALA A 66 -8.54 -2.43 -42.05
N SER A 67 -9.14 -2.88 -40.94
CA SER A 67 -8.46 -3.00 -39.63
C SER A 67 -7.82 -4.38 -39.39
N ALA A 68 -8.24 -5.41 -40.12
CA ALA A 68 -7.83 -6.79 -39.87
C ALA A 68 -6.45 -7.14 -40.47
N GLU A 69 -5.99 -6.42 -41.50
CA GLU A 69 -4.71 -6.73 -42.17
C GLU A 69 -3.52 -5.88 -41.70
N LEU A 70 -3.74 -4.80 -40.93
CA LEU A 70 -2.65 -3.91 -40.50
C LEU A 70 -2.12 -4.13 -39.06
N SER A 71 -2.87 -4.83 -38.21
CA SER A 71 -2.55 -4.91 -36.76
C SER A 71 -1.74 -6.14 -36.33
N ALA A 72 -1.61 -7.17 -37.16
CA ALA A 72 -1.08 -8.46 -36.70
C ALA A 72 0.44 -8.66 -36.87
N THR A 73 1.14 -7.82 -37.66
CA THR A 73 2.55 -8.11 -38.01
C THR A 73 3.52 -6.93 -37.83
N ILE A 74 3.02 -5.70 -37.66
CA ILE A 74 3.87 -4.48 -37.64
C ILE A 74 4.01 -3.90 -36.22
N LEU A 75 3.00 -4.09 -35.35
CA LEU A 75 3.02 -3.58 -33.97
C LEU A 75 4.05 -4.23 -33.03
N PRO A 76 4.32 -5.55 -33.07
CA PRO A 76 5.29 -6.15 -32.14
C PRO A 76 6.73 -5.71 -32.42
N SER A 77 7.09 -5.47 -33.68
CA SER A 77 8.46 -5.12 -34.08
C SER A 77 8.78 -3.65 -33.82
N GLU A 78 7.84 -2.73 -34.06
CA GLU A 78 8.02 -1.31 -33.74
C GLU A 78 8.05 -1.04 -32.23
N LEU A 79 7.26 -1.75 -31.42
CA LEU A 79 7.32 -1.62 -29.96
C LEU A 79 8.64 -2.18 -29.41
N SER A 80 9.09 -3.32 -29.94
CA SER A 80 10.38 -3.92 -29.55
C SER A 80 11.56 -3.02 -29.92
N GLY A 81 11.54 -2.41 -31.12
CA GLY A 81 12.52 -1.42 -31.55
C GLY A 81 12.53 -0.18 -30.67
N LYS A 82 11.36 0.39 -30.35
CA LYS A 82 11.24 1.55 -29.45
C LYS A 82 11.68 1.25 -28.02
N LEU A 83 11.48 0.03 -27.54
CA LEU A 83 11.96 -0.42 -26.23
C LEU A 83 13.49 -0.56 -26.20
N GLN A 84 14.11 -1.01 -27.29
CA GLN A 84 15.57 -1.09 -27.41
C GLN A 84 16.23 0.28 -27.55
N ASP A 85 15.66 1.17 -28.38
CA ASP A 85 16.12 2.55 -28.50
C ASP A 85 15.95 3.32 -27.17
N TRP A 86 14.88 3.03 -26.42
CA TRP A 86 14.66 3.57 -25.07
C TRP A 86 15.71 3.06 -24.07
N LYS A 87 16.02 1.75 -24.07
CA LYS A 87 17.09 1.16 -23.25
C LYS A 87 18.47 1.74 -23.60
N GLN A 88 18.76 2.02 -24.86
CA GLN A 88 20.01 2.67 -25.28
C GLN A 88 20.04 4.16 -24.90
N SER A 89 18.91 4.88 -25.01
CA SER A 89 18.77 6.27 -24.53
C SER A 89 18.96 6.41 -23.02
N LEU A 90 18.58 5.39 -22.24
CA LEU A 90 18.82 5.31 -20.81
C LEU A 90 20.29 5.02 -20.47
N ARG A 91 21.01 4.25 -21.30
CA ARG A 91 22.46 4.02 -21.16
C ARG A 91 23.28 5.25 -21.54
N ALA A 92 22.79 6.09 -22.45
CA ALA A 92 23.48 7.30 -22.93
C ALA A 92 23.33 8.52 -22.00
N ARG A 93 22.40 8.48 -21.04
CA ARG A 93 22.29 9.46 -19.96
C ARG A 93 22.78 8.77 -18.69
N ASN A 94 23.69 9.36 -17.92
CA ASN A 94 24.28 8.80 -16.69
C ASN A 94 23.27 8.51 -15.53
N VAL A 95 22.05 8.07 -15.83
CA VAL A 95 21.23 7.27 -14.94
C VAL A 95 21.84 5.88 -14.97
N THR A 96 22.79 5.61 -14.10
CA THR A 96 23.17 4.24 -13.76
C THR A 96 21.94 3.56 -13.15
N LEU A 97 21.10 2.95 -14.00
CA LEU A 97 20.46 1.70 -13.61
C LEU A 97 21.62 0.77 -13.21
N PRO A 98 21.56 0.05 -12.07
CA PRO A 98 22.63 -0.85 -11.70
C PRO A 98 22.92 -1.77 -12.88
N GLU A 99 24.13 -1.68 -13.43
CA GLU A 99 24.64 -2.74 -14.29
C GLU A 99 24.52 -4.03 -13.49
N GLU A 100 23.92 -5.05 -14.08
CA GLU A 100 24.04 -6.40 -13.57
C GLU A 100 25.52 -6.75 -13.64
N SER A 101 26.21 -6.56 -12.52
CA SER A 101 27.43 -7.30 -12.29
C SER A 101 27.02 -8.76 -12.25
N ASP A 102 27.26 -9.47 -13.35
CA ASP A 102 27.41 -10.92 -13.37
C ASP A 102 28.65 -11.26 -12.52
N GLY A 103 28.53 -11.02 -11.22
CA GLY A 103 29.39 -11.61 -10.23
C GLY A 103 29.01 -13.07 -10.18
N GLU A 104 29.75 -13.89 -10.91
CA GLU A 104 30.00 -15.28 -10.53
C GLU A 104 30.64 -15.29 -9.14
N ASP A 105 29.83 -15.09 -8.11
CA ASP A 105 30.18 -15.45 -6.76
C ASP A 105 28.96 -16.09 -6.12
N GLY A 106 29.16 -17.28 -5.55
CA GLY A 106 28.14 -18.06 -4.85
C GLY A 106 27.76 -17.44 -3.51
N ASP A 107 27.55 -16.12 -3.48
CA ASP A 107 27.27 -15.37 -2.26
C ASP A 107 25.83 -15.60 -1.82
N MET A 108 25.69 -16.11 -0.60
CA MET A 108 24.39 -16.39 0.01
C MET A 108 23.65 -15.08 0.24
N ARG A 109 22.73 -14.75 -0.67
CA ARG A 109 21.88 -13.57 -0.55
C ARG A 109 20.94 -13.72 0.65
N ASN A 110 21.05 -12.83 1.62
CA ASN A 110 20.09 -12.69 2.70
C ASN A 110 18.79 -12.08 2.18
N CYS A 111 17.65 -12.57 2.67
CA CYS A 111 16.36 -11.92 2.40
C CYS A 111 16.33 -10.52 3.01
N PRO A 112 15.53 -9.59 2.45
CA PRO A 112 15.28 -8.30 3.07
C PRO A 112 14.92 -8.46 4.55
N ALA A 113 15.45 -7.56 5.40
CA ALA A 113 15.33 -7.71 6.85
C ALA A 113 13.89 -7.83 7.36
N TRP A 114 12.93 -7.21 6.65
CA TRP A 114 11.51 -7.28 6.98
C TRP A 114 10.90 -8.68 6.82
N PHE A 115 11.57 -9.66 6.20
CA PHE A 115 11.09 -11.05 6.15
C PHE A 115 11.09 -11.72 7.53
N SER A 116 11.90 -11.25 8.49
CA SER A 116 11.96 -11.82 9.85
C SER A 116 10.61 -11.79 10.57
N SER A 117 9.76 -10.84 10.18
CA SER A 117 8.33 -10.70 10.48
C SER A 117 7.53 -11.99 10.48
N LEU A 118 7.84 -12.92 9.55
CA LEU A 118 7.15 -14.20 9.45
C LEU A 118 7.14 -14.95 10.78
N ARG A 119 8.26 -14.92 11.51
CA ARG A 119 8.37 -15.60 12.81
C ARG A 119 7.36 -15.07 13.82
N GLU A 120 7.21 -13.76 13.89
CA GLU A 120 6.28 -13.12 14.82
C GLU A 120 4.83 -13.37 14.40
N ASP A 121 4.54 -13.32 13.10
CA ASP A 121 3.19 -13.54 12.58
C ASP A 121 2.69 -14.98 12.77
N PHE A 122 3.58 -15.98 12.66
CA PHE A 122 3.24 -17.39 12.91
C PHE A 122 3.37 -17.82 14.37
N LYS A 123 3.88 -16.96 15.25
CA LYS A 123 4.11 -17.27 16.67
C LYS A 123 2.89 -17.88 17.38
N PRO A 124 1.64 -17.42 17.18
CA PRO A 124 0.48 -17.99 17.86
C PRO A 124 0.33 -19.51 17.65
N TRP A 125 0.59 -20.01 16.45
CA TRP A 125 0.49 -21.43 16.12
C TRP A 125 1.78 -22.18 16.43
N SER A 126 2.94 -21.56 16.22
CA SER A 126 4.22 -22.16 16.63
C SER A 126 4.27 -22.43 18.14
N ASP A 127 3.79 -21.50 18.97
CA ASP A 127 3.72 -21.67 20.43
C ASP A 127 2.72 -22.76 20.84
N LYS A 128 1.62 -22.91 20.09
CA LYS A 128 0.58 -23.92 20.31
C LYS A 128 1.04 -25.33 19.88
N GLY A 129 2.06 -25.43 19.03
CA GLY A 129 2.59 -26.70 18.51
C GLY A 129 2.19 -27.03 17.08
N GLY A 130 1.63 -26.07 16.33
CA GLY A 130 1.29 -26.20 14.92
C GLY A 130 -0.09 -25.62 14.57
N ILE A 131 -0.40 -25.65 13.27
CA ILE A 131 -1.68 -25.24 12.67
C ILE A 131 -2.49 -26.52 12.41
N THR A 132 -3.59 -26.68 13.12
CA THR A 132 -4.49 -27.83 12.92
C THR A 132 -5.54 -27.55 11.86
N ILE A 133 -6.22 -28.60 11.37
CA ILE A 133 -7.37 -28.39 10.47
C ILE A 133 -8.47 -27.60 11.17
N GLN A 134 -8.65 -27.77 12.50
CA GLN A 134 -9.62 -27.01 13.27
C GLN A 134 -9.28 -25.51 13.32
N ASP A 135 -8.00 -25.14 13.31
CA ASP A 135 -7.56 -23.74 13.23
C ASP A 135 -7.92 -23.11 11.87
N VAL A 136 -7.84 -23.88 10.79
CA VAL A 136 -8.24 -23.45 9.44
C VAL A 136 -9.76 -23.34 9.33
N GLU A 137 -10.51 -24.35 9.77
CA GLU A 137 -11.98 -24.34 9.74
C GLU A 137 -12.57 -23.25 10.65
N ALA A 138 -11.93 -22.94 11.79
CA ALA A 138 -12.36 -21.85 12.67
C ALA A 138 -12.28 -20.46 12.01
N ALA A 139 -11.42 -20.29 11.00
CA ALA A 139 -11.34 -19.05 10.24
C ALA A 139 -12.34 -18.98 9.07
N GLN A 140 -13.00 -20.07 8.69
CA GLN A 140 -13.96 -20.08 7.58
C GLN A 140 -15.03 -18.96 7.68
N PRO A 141 -15.68 -18.71 8.85
CA PRO A 141 -16.76 -17.72 8.94
C PRO A 141 -16.32 -16.28 8.70
N ILE A 142 -15.02 -16.00 8.77
CA ILE A 142 -14.43 -14.67 8.59
C ILE A 142 -13.64 -14.55 7.27
N ALA A 143 -13.47 -15.65 6.54
CA ALA A 143 -12.70 -15.72 5.31
C ALA A 143 -13.54 -15.44 4.07
N ALA A 144 -12.95 -14.83 3.05
CA ALA A 144 -13.59 -14.69 1.76
C ALA A 144 -13.53 -15.97 0.93
N SER A 145 -12.41 -16.69 1.02
CA SER A 145 -12.13 -17.90 0.26
C SER A 145 -11.25 -18.87 1.04
N ARG A 146 -11.29 -20.15 0.67
CA ARG A 146 -10.29 -21.16 1.03
C ARG A 146 -9.42 -21.43 -0.20
N PHE A 147 -8.11 -21.35 -0.04
CA PHE A 147 -7.16 -21.73 -1.10
C PHE A 147 -6.41 -22.99 -0.69
N GLN A 148 -6.22 -23.89 -1.64
CA GLN A 148 -5.46 -25.11 -1.44
C GLN A 148 -4.46 -25.26 -2.59
N ILE A 149 -3.20 -25.48 -2.27
CA ILE A 149 -2.19 -25.88 -3.25
C ILE A 149 -1.95 -27.37 -3.02
N LEU A 150 -2.25 -28.19 -4.02
CA LEU A 150 -2.14 -29.65 -3.92
C LEU A 150 -1.40 -30.16 -5.15
N ASN A 151 -0.27 -30.82 -4.93
CA ASN A 151 0.60 -31.34 -5.99
C ASN A 151 0.91 -30.27 -7.06
N GLY A 152 1.26 -29.06 -6.60
CA GLY A 152 1.57 -27.91 -7.46
C GLY A 152 0.40 -27.28 -8.20
N SER A 153 -0.84 -27.70 -7.93
CA SER A 153 -2.06 -27.13 -8.53
C SER A 153 -2.84 -26.27 -7.53
N LEU A 154 -3.33 -25.11 -7.97
CA LEU A 154 -4.14 -24.21 -7.16
C LEU A 154 -5.63 -24.56 -7.23
N TYR A 155 -6.26 -24.70 -6.07
CA TYR A 155 -7.68 -24.88 -5.91
C TYR A 155 -8.26 -23.78 -5.02
N MET A 156 -9.50 -23.40 -5.29
CA MET A 156 -10.22 -22.37 -4.53
C MET A 156 -11.66 -22.79 -4.27
N GLU A 157 -12.11 -22.52 -3.05
CA GLU A 157 -13.53 -22.45 -2.68
C GLU A 157 -13.85 -21.01 -2.25
N ASN A 158 -14.95 -20.45 -2.77
CA ASN A 158 -15.33 -19.06 -2.53
C ASN A 158 -16.54 -18.98 -1.59
N PHE A 159 -16.43 -18.23 -0.50
CA PHE A 159 -17.49 -18.07 0.50
C PHE A 159 -18.17 -16.70 0.39
N HIS A 160 -17.39 -15.64 0.15
CA HIS A 160 -17.87 -14.27 0.07
C HIS A 160 -17.34 -13.53 -1.16
N HIS A 161 -18.02 -12.46 -1.53
CA HIS A 161 -17.63 -11.63 -2.66
C HIS A 161 -16.50 -10.67 -2.28
N CYS A 162 -15.47 -10.59 -3.12
CA CYS A 162 -14.39 -9.62 -2.98
C CYS A 162 -14.66 -8.34 -3.75
N PHE A 163 -14.41 -7.19 -3.12
CA PHE A 163 -14.54 -5.90 -3.79
C PHE A 163 -13.62 -5.84 -5.02
N GLN A 164 -14.16 -5.44 -6.18
CA GLN A 164 -13.39 -5.25 -7.42
C GLN A 164 -12.56 -6.50 -7.81
N SER A 165 -11.49 -6.30 -8.60
CA SER A 165 -10.61 -7.33 -9.11
C SER A 165 -9.67 -7.97 -8.06
N ARG A 166 -9.83 -7.68 -6.76
CA ARG A 166 -8.96 -8.16 -5.67
C ARG A 166 -8.70 -9.67 -5.71
N LEU A 167 -9.77 -10.46 -5.85
CA LEU A 167 -9.66 -11.92 -5.90
C LEU A 167 -8.89 -12.38 -7.14
N ARG A 168 -9.24 -11.84 -8.33
CA ARG A 168 -8.60 -12.20 -9.61
C ARG A 168 -7.09 -11.99 -9.56
N TYR A 169 -6.64 -10.82 -9.11
CA TYR A 169 -5.21 -10.48 -9.09
C TYR A 169 -4.45 -11.19 -7.97
N SER A 170 -5.11 -11.55 -6.86
CA SER A 170 -4.50 -12.40 -5.82
C SER A 170 -4.32 -13.85 -6.30
N LEU A 171 -5.31 -14.40 -7.00
CA LEU A 171 -5.21 -15.71 -7.68
C LEU A 171 -4.13 -15.69 -8.77
N TRP A 172 -4.07 -14.62 -9.57
CA TRP A 172 -3.01 -14.43 -10.55
C TRP A 172 -1.64 -14.50 -9.87
N GLY A 173 -1.46 -13.78 -8.76
CA GLY A 173 -0.23 -13.82 -7.99
C GLY A 173 0.20 -15.20 -7.51
N LEU A 174 -0.74 -16.01 -7.02
CA LEU A 174 -0.48 -17.40 -6.63
C LEU A 174 -0.12 -18.30 -7.83
N LEU A 175 -0.80 -18.14 -8.97
CA LEU A 175 -0.45 -18.87 -10.21
C LEU A 175 0.94 -18.49 -10.70
N MET A 176 1.28 -17.20 -10.66
CA MET A 176 2.61 -16.72 -11.02
C MET A 176 3.69 -17.25 -10.08
N LEU A 177 3.38 -17.35 -8.77
CA LEU A 177 4.26 -17.97 -7.78
C LEU A 177 4.53 -19.45 -8.11
N LEU A 178 3.47 -20.22 -8.39
CA LEU A 178 3.56 -21.64 -8.77
C LEU A 178 4.38 -21.85 -10.04
N ARG A 179 4.19 -20.98 -11.04
CA ARG A 179 4.97 -20.98 -12.28
C ARG A 179 6.43 -20.61 -12.05
N LYS A 180 6.70 -19.67 -11.16
CA LYS A 180 8.06 -19.20 -10.85
C LYS A 180 8.87 -20.21 -10.05
N TYR A 181 8.22 -20.95 -9.15
CA TYR A 181 8.87 -21.93 -8.26
C TYR A 181 8.20 -23.32 -8.33
N PRO A 182 8.23 -23.98 -9.49
CA PRO A 182 7.55 -25.27 -9.68
C PRO A 182 8.12 -26.31 -8.70
N GLY A 183 7.22 -27.01 -8.01
CA GLY A 183 7.57 -28.05 -7.04
C GLY A 183 8.21 -27.56 -5.73
N SER A 184 8.40 -26.25 -5.55
CA SER A 184 9.02 -25.70 -4.33
C SER A 184 8.01 -25.30 -3.25
N ILE A 185 6.73 -25.23 -3.60
CA ILE A 185 5.64 -24.88 -2.70
C ILE A 185 5.00 -26.20 -2.22
N PRO A 186 5.06 -26.50 -0.91
CA PRO A 186 4.44 -27.70 -0.36
C PRO A 186 2.92 -27.68 -0.49
N ASP A 187 2.29 -28.83 -0.25
CA ASP A 187 0.84 -28.89 -0.13
C ASP A 187 0.38 -28.08 1.08
N VAL A 188 -0.55 -27.14 0.86
CA VAL A 188 -1.07 -26.22 1.89
C VAL A 188 -2.56 -25.99 1.72
N ASP A 189 -3.25 -25.72 2.83
CA ASP A 189 -4.70 -25.49 2.88
C ASP A 189 -5.05 -24.39 3.88
N PHE A 190 -5.41 -23.21 3.40
CA PHE A 190 -5.57 -22.04 4.25
C PHE A 190 -6.79 -21.19 3.88
N MET A 191 -7.28 -20.45 4.88
CA MET A 191 -8.28 -19.41 4.70
C MET A 191 -7.63 -18.08 4.32
N TRP A 192 -8.31 -17.35 3.44
CA TRP A 192 -7.85 -16.07 2.92
C TRP A 192 -8.99 -15.06 2.88
N ASP A 193 -8.71 -13.81 3.24
CA ASP A 193 -9.65 -12.70 3.17
C ASP A 193 -9.16 -11.57 2.25
N CYS A 194 -10.13 -10.94 1.60
CA CYS A 194 -9.91 -9.82 0.68
C CYS A 194 -10.47 -8.48 1.20
N GLY A 195 -10.96 -8.45 2.44
CA GLY A 195 -11.45 -7.25 3.09
C GLY A 195 -10.33 -6.28 3.43
N ASP A 196 -10.72 -5.08 3.89
CA ASP A 196 -9.76 -4.12 4.43
C ASP A 196 -9.41 -4.45 5.90
N ASP A 197 -10.36 -4.93 6.70
CA ASP A 197 -10.14 -5.17 8.13
C ASP A 197 -9.39 -6.47 8.42
N PRO A 198 -8.47 -6.46 9.40
CA PRO A 198 -8.06 -7.65 10.13
C PRO A 198 -9.25 -8.27 10.86
N LYS A 199 -9.40 -9.60 10.77
CA LYS A 199 -10.58 -10.32 11.29
C LYS A 199 -10.24 -11.43 12.27
N ALA A 200 -8.99 -11.89 12.30
CA ALA A 200 -8.59 -13.00 13.15
C ALA A 200 -8.07 -12.48 14.51
N PHE A 201 -8.68 -12.95 15.59
CA PHE A 201 -8.28 -12.62 16.97
C PHE A 201 -8.09 -13.89 17.79
N ARG A 202 -7.29 -13.82 18.85
CA ARG A 202 -7.14 -14.96 19.76
C ARG A 202 -8.50 -15.31 20.39
N PRO A 203 -8.85 -16.60 20.48
CA PRO A 203 -10.07 -17.00 21.17
C PRO A 203 -10.00 -16.63 22.64
N ALA A 204 -11.17 -16.44 23.26
CA ALA A 204 -11.27 -16.15 24.68
C ALA A 204 -10.85 -17.36 25.53
N ASP A 205 -11.27 -18.56 25.12
CA ASP A 205 -10.94 -19.80 25.80
C ASP A 205 -9.64 -20.39 25.25
N PRO A 206 -8.62 -20.65 26.10
CA PRO A 206 -7.32 -21.16 25.64
C PRO A 206 -7.35 -22.53 24.94
N GLY A 207 -8.43 -23.29 25.12
CA GLY A 207 -8.61 -24.60 24.48
C GLY A 207 -9.19 -24.53 23.07
N ASP A 208 -9.72 -23.38 22.65
CA ASP A 208 -10.35 -23.24 21.36
C ASP A 208 -9.32 -23.19 20.21
N PRO A 209 -9.73 -23.58 18.99
CA PRO A 209 -8.91 -23.37 17.81
C PRO A 209 -8.52 -21.89 17.63
N ILE A 210 -7.28 -21.64 17.22
CA ILE A 210 -6.78 -20.29 16.92
C ILE A 210 -7.01 -20.07 15.42
N PRO A 211 -7.95 -19.19 15.01
CA PRO A 211 -8.34 -19.08 13.60
C PRO A 211 -7.17 -18.59 12.74
N PHE A 212 -6.74 -19.40 11.77
CA PHE A 212 -5.68 -19.03 10.83
C PHE A 212 -6.26 -18.30 9.61
N LEU A 213 -5.86 -17.05 9.39
CA LEU A 213 -6.32 -16.25 8.26
C LEU A 213 -5.16 -15.47 7.63
N PHE A 214 -4.95 -15.67 6.33
CA PHE A 214 -4.20 -14.70 5.53
C PHE A 214 -5.09 -13.51 5.18
N ASN A 215 -4.57 -12.32 5.43
CA ASN A 215 -5.25 -11.06 5.15
C ASN A 215 -4.22 -10.06 4.64
N PHE A 216 -4.62 -8.96 4.05
CA PHE A 216 -3.68 -7.99 3.48
C PHE A 216 -2.95 -7.14 4.55
N CYS A 217 -3.52 -7.05 5.75
CA CYS A 217 -2.87 -6.40 6.89
C CYS A 217 -3.26 -7.07 8.21
N LYS A 218 -2.62 -6.60 9.29
CA LYS A 218 -2.99 -6.93 10.66
C LYS A 218 -2.96 -5.72 11.58
N LEU A 219 -3.59 -5.84 12.74
CA LEU A 219 -3.44 -4.94 13.88
C LEU A 219 -2.46 -5.54 14.90
N ALA A 220 -1.92 -4.70 15.79
CA ALA A 220 -1.03 -5.15 16.86
C ALA A 220 -1.64 -6.22 17.80
N HIS A 221 -2.97 -6.29 17.89
CA HIS A 221 -3.71 -7.25 18.72
C HIS A 221 -4.51 -8.27 17.88
N SER A 222 -4.46 -8.19 16.55
CA SER A 222 -5.00 -9.25 15.70
C SER A 222 -3.92 -10.29 15.40
N ILE A 223 -4.34 -11.47 14.99
CA ILE A 223 -3.47 -12.60 14.65
C ILE A 223 -3.50 -12.92 13.16
N ASP A 224 -4.16 -12.09 12.34
CA ASP A 224 -4.03 -12.17 10.88
C ASP A 224 -2.56 -12.22 10.46
N VAL A 225 -2.28 -13.01 9.43
CA VAL A 225 -0.95 -13.11 8.82
C VAL A 225 -0.94 -12.29 7.53
N PRO A 226 -0.14 -11.21 7.44
CA PRO A 226 -0.14 -10.32 6.28
C PRO A 226 0.36 -11.01 5.01
N PHE A 227 -0.49 -11.02 3.99
CA PHE A 227 -0.25 -11.52 2.64
C PHE A 227 -0.13 -10.33 1.67
N PRO A 228 0.70 -10.39 0.61
CA PRO A 228 0.78 -9.31 -0.37
C PRO A 228 -0.56 -8.98 -1.01
N ASP A 229 -0.89 -7.69 -1.08
CA ASP A 229 -2.15 -7.24 -1.65
C ASP A 229 -2.20 -7.37 -3.19
N TRP A 230 -3.41 -7.41 -3.74
CA TRP A 230 -3.66 -7.59 -5.17
C TRP A 230 -2.96 -6.54 -6.03
N SER A 231 -2.74 -5.34 -5.50
CA SER A 231 -2.22 -4.20 -6.26
C SER A 231 -0.75 -4.34 -6.63
N PHE A 232 -0.05 -5.36 -6.13
CA PHE A 232 1.26 -5.76 -6.65
C PHE A 232 1.19 -6.29 -8.08
N TRP A 233 0.11 -6.99 -8.43
CA TRP A 233 -0.16 -7.46 -9.79
C TRP A 233 -1.03 -6.50 -10.60
N GLY A 234 -1.49 -5.42 -9.98
CA GLY A 234 -2.18 -4.32 -10.66
C GLY A 234 -3.55 -3.99 -10.05
N TRP A 235 -4.06 -2.84 -10.45
CA TRP A 235 -5.39 -2.38 -10.06
C TRP A 235 -6.05 -1.65 -11.26
N PRO A 236 -6.64 -2.41 -12.20
CA PRO A 236 -7.10 -1.89 -13.48
C PRO A 236 -8.25 -0.89 -13.34
N GLU A 237 -9.10 -1.04 -12.32
CA GLU A 237 -10.20 -0.09 -12.04
C GLU A 237 -9.69 1.34 -11.81
N LEU A 238 -8.43 1.51 -11.40
CA LEU A 238 -7.77 2.80 -11.18
C LEU A 238 -6.63 3.08 -12.17
N GLN A 239 -6.49 2.26 -13.22
CA GLN A 239 -5.39 2.32 -14.20
C GLN A 239 -3.98 2.28 -13.55
N ILE A 240 -3.84 1.51 -12.46
CA ILE A 240 -2.56 1.33 -11.77
C ILE A 240 -1.92 0.05 -12.27
N LEU A 241 -0.82 0.20 -13.01
CA LEU A 241 -0.08 -0.92 -13.58
C LEU A 241 0.47 -1.87 -12.50
N PRO A 242 0.85 -3.10 -12.88
CA PRO A 242 1.57 -4.00 -11.97
C PRO A 242 2.83 -3.32 -11.41
N TRP A 243 3.19 -3.67 -10.17
CA TRP A 243 4.20 -2.95 -9.40
C TRP A 243 5.55 -2.86 -10.10
N GLN A 244 5.94 -3.89 -10.86
CA GLN A 244 7.16 -3.90 -11.66
C GLN A 244 7.26 -2.70 -12.61
N ASN A 245 6.16 -2.33 -13.26
CA ASN A 245 6.13 -1.22 -14.23
C ASN A 245 5.74 0.09 -13.55
N GLN A 246 4.82 0.03 -12.59
CA GLN A 246 4.33 1.21 -11.89
C GLN A 246 5.42 1.88 -11.06
N SER A 247 6.27 1.10 -10.40
CA SER A 247 7.40 1.60 -9.60
C SER A 247 8.38 2.42 -10.44
N VAL A 248 8.79 1.90 -11.59
CA VAL A 248 9.68 2.58 -12.56
C VAL A 248 9.07 3.88 -13.03
N LYS A 249 7.77 3.88 -13.36
CA LYS A 249 7.05 5.07 -13.83
C LYS A 249 7.01 6.17 -12.76
N ILE A 250 6.77 5.80 -11.50
CA ILE A 250 6.77 6.76 -10.38
C ILE A 250 8.17 7.29 -10.10
N ALA A 251 9.19 6.42 -10.12
CA ALA A 251 10.58 6.82 -9.94
C ALA A 251 11.02 7.83 -11.03
N GLN A 252 10.62 7.59 -12.28
CA GLN A 252 10.85 8.55 -13.37
C GLN A 252 10.11 9.87 -13.11
N GLY A 253 8.85 9.83 -12.68
CA GLY A 253 8.11 11.04 -12.29
C GLY A 253 8.80 11.83 -11.17
N GLY A 254 9.45 11.14 -10.23
CA GLY A 254 10.33 11.74 -9.23
C GLY A 254 11.55 12.41 -9.82
N ALA A 255 12.23 11.76 -10.78
CA ALA A 255 13.38 12.33 -11.47
C ALA A 255 12.99 13.57 -12.30
N ASP A 256 11.85 13.50 -13.00
CA ASP A 256 11.31 14.59 -13.83
C ASP A 256 10.88 15.80 -12.98
N ALA A 257 10.47 15.58 -11.74
CA ALA A 257 10.16 16.64 -10.77
C ALA A 257 11.41 17.42 -10.29
N GLY A 258 12.61 17.00 -10.67
CA GLY A 258 13.88 17.63 -10.30
C GLY A 258 14.46 17.10 -8.99
N ALA A 259 15.67 17.60 -8.69
CA ALA A 259 16.40 17.27 -7.45
C ALA A 259 15.55 17.60 -6.22
N TRP A 260 15.68 16.82 -5.14
CA TRP A 260 14.83 16.94 -3.96
C TRP A 260 14.74 18.38 -3.44
N ARG A 261 15.88 19.08 -3.37
CA ARG A 261 15.97 20.47 -2.89
C ARG A 261 15.23 21.49 -3.76
N GLN A 262 14.98 21.18 -5.04
CA GLN A 262 14.26 22.03 -5.99
C GLN A 262 12.75 21.81 -5.94
N ARG A 263 12.28 20.75 -5.27
CA ARG A 263 10.86 20.45 -5.11
C ARG A 263 10.22 21.42 -4.12
N LYS A 264 8.89 21.54 -4.17
CA LYS A 264 8.13 22.39 -3.25
C LYS A 264 8.41 21.99 -1.79
N PRO A 265 8.73 22.95 -0.89
CA PRO A 265 9.11 22.67 0.49
C PRO A 265 7.92 22.31 1.41
N THR A 266 6.79 21.92 0.83
CA THR A 266 5.54 21.57 1.49
C THR A 266 5.30 20.06 1.44
N ALA A 267 4.40 19.56 2.29
CA ALA A 267 3.97 18.17 2.26
C ALA A 267 2.76 17.96 1.36
N PHE A 268 2.71 16.85 0.63
CA PHE A 268 1.60 16.55 -0.28
C PHE A 268 0.90 15.24 0.03
N TRP A 269 -0.43 15.29 -0.04
CA TRP A 269 -1.32 14.13 0.00
C TRP A 269 -2.52 14.32 -0.94
N LYS A 270 -2.95 13.24 -1.59
CA LYS A 270 -4.23 13.22 -2.31
C LYS A 270 -4.88 11.85 -2.19
N GLY A 271 -6.16 11.80 -1.88
CA GLY A 271 -6.90 10.54 -1.80
C GLY A 271 -8.35 10.69 -1.36
N ASN A 272 -9.05 9.55 -1.25
CA ASN A 272 -10.42 9.53 -0.75
C ASN A 272 -10.46 9.94 0.72
N VAL A 273 -11.22 10.97 1.04
CA VAL A 273 -11.33 11.57 2.39
C VAL A 273 -12.39 10.87 3.24
N TRP A 274 -13.41 10.32 2.59
CA TRP A 274 -14.61 9.78 3.23
C TRP A 274 -14.48 8.29 3.57
N VAL A 275 -13.28 7.86 3.96
CA VAL A 275 -12.96 6.48 4.35
C VAL A 275 -12.28 6.48 5.71
N GLY A 276 -12.32 5.33 6.39
CA GLY A 276 -11.83 5.18 7.75
C GLY A 276 -12.95 5.13 8.78
N TYR A 277 -12.79 4.25 9.76
CA TYR A 277 -13.68 4.06 10.90
C TYR A 277 -12.85 3.56 12.09
N GLY A 278 -13.46 3.51 13.28
CA GLY A 278 -12.78 3.08 14.49
C GLY A 278 -11.49 3.88 14.73
N LEU A 279 -10.34 3.20 14.67
CA LEU A 279 -9.02 3.78 14.95
C LEU A 279 -8.61 4.89 13.96
N THR A 280 -9.03 4.81 12.70
CA THR A 280 -8.68 5.77 11.64
C THR A 280 -9.77 6.80 11.37
N GLN A 281 -10.84 6.80 12.17
CA GLN A 281 -11.96 7.71 12.00
C GLN A 281 -11.49 9.17 11.95
N ASN A 282 -11.96 9.89 10.92
CA ASN A 282 -11.63 11.29 10.64
C ASN A 282 -10.17 11.61 10.32
N LEU A 283 -9.27 10.62 10.24
CA LEU A 283 -7.84 10.89 9.99
C LEU A 283 -7.61 11.70 8.71
N ARG A 284 -8.24 11.28 7.61
CA ARG A 284 -8.06 11.95 6.31
C ARG A 284 -8.81 13.28 6.24
N LEU A 285 -9.91 13.42 6.97
CA LEU A 285 -10.60 14.70 7.13
C LEU A 285 -9.71 15.71 7.86
N GLU A 286 -9.12 15.31 8.99
CA GLU A 286 -8.17 16.14 9.75
C GLU A 286 -6.95 16.52 8.89
N LEU A 287 -6.41 15.58 8.11
CA LEU A 287 -5.31 15.84 7.18
C LEU A 287 -5.67 16.89 6.13
N THR A 288 -6.87 16.79 5.53
CA THR A 288 -7.34 17.82 4.58
C THR A 288 -7.65 19.15 5.26
N ASP A 289 -8.01 19.15 6.54
CA ASP A 289 -8.25 20.38 7.30
C ASP A 289 -6.97 21.15 7.59
N CYS A 290 -5.81 20.46 7.73
CA CYS A 290 -4.50 21.11 7.82
C CYS A 290 -4.19 22.01 6.62
N ARG A 291 -4.78 21.76 5.44
CA ARG A 291 -4.58 22.63 4.27
C ARG A 291 -5.22 24.01 4.41
N ARG A 292 -6.23 24.18 5.30
CA ARG A 292 -6.99 25.43 5.41
C ARG A 292 -6.17 26.61 5.90
N ASP A 293 -5.12 26.36 6.66
CA ASP A 293 -4.19 27.38 7.14
C ASP A 293 -2.80 27.14 6.52
N PRO A 294 -2.26 28.08 5.73
CA PRO A 294 -0.97 27.93 5.10
C PRO A 294 0.18 27.79 6.10
N VAL A 295 -0.01 28.14 7.38
CA VAL A 295 0.99 27.92 8.43
C VAL A 295 1.40 26.45 8.54
N TRP A 296 0.54 25.50 8.15
CA TRP A 296 0.85 24.09 8.26
C TRP A 296 1.72 23.55 7.12
N GLU A 297 1.85 24.28 6.00
CA GLU A 297 2.64 23.85 4.84
C GLU A 297 2.22 22.46 4.28
N VAL A 298 0.93 22.12 4.45
CA VAL A 298 0.33 20.87 3.99
C VAL A 298 -0.59 21.11 2.79
N GLU A 299 -0.26 20.47 1.68
CA GLU A 299 -1.05 20.39 0.45
C GLU A 299 -1.80 19.04 0.39
N ALA A 300 -2.88 18.92 1.17
CA ALA A 300 -3.74 17.74 1.22
C ALA A 300 -5.06 17.93 0.46
N TYR A 301 -5.36 17.05 -0.50
CA TYR A 301 -6.52 17.17 -1.37
C TYR A 301 -7.43 15.94 -1.32
N GLY A 302 -8.73 16.18 -1.22
CA GLY A 302 -9.72 15.15 -1.44
C GLY A 302 -9.81 14.74 -2.91
N GLN A 303 -10.03 13.45 -3.15
CA GLN A 303 -10.20 12.90 -4.48
C GLN A 303 -11.67 12.85 -4.88
N ASP A 304 -11.99 13.46 -6.02
CA ASP A 304 -13.29 13.33 -6.69
C ASP A 304 -13.23 12.16 -7.68
N TRP A 305 -13.84 11.04 -7.30
CA TRP A 305 -13.84 9.84 -8.13
C TRP A 305 -14.62 10.01 -9.44
N GLY A 306 -15.72 10.76 -9.43
CA GLY A 306 -16.52 11.00 -10.63
C GLY A 306 -15.72 11.79 -11.66
N ALA A 307 -15.04 12.85 -11.22
CA ALA A 307 -14.16 13.63 -12.07
C ALA A 307 -12.96 12.82 -12.57
N GLU A 308 -12.32 12.00 -11.72
CA GLU A 308 -11.16 11.20 -12.12
C GLU A 308 -11.55 10.14 -13.15
N VAL A 309 -12.67 9.43 -12.97
CA VAL A 309 -13.18 8.49 -13.98
C VAL A 309 -13.47 9.19 -15.30
N ALA A 310 -14.16 10.34 -15.26
CA ALA A 310 -14.48 11.12 -16.46
C ALA A 310 -13.24 11.63 -17.21
N ASN A 311 -12.13 11.81 -16.50
CA ASN A 311 -10.88 12.34 -17.05
C ASN A 311 -9.77 11.27 -17.21
N GLY A 312 -10.10 9.98 -17.12
CA GLY A 312 -9.11 8.90 -17.26
C GLY A 312 -7.97 8.98 -16.23
N PHE A 313 -8.31 9.34 -15.00
CA PHE A 313 -7.43 9.45 -13.84
C PHE A 313 -6.25 10.43 -14.01
N GLN A 314 -6.29 11.32 -15.00
CA GLN A 314 -5.15 12.17 -15.36
C GLN A 314 -4.66 13.08 -14.21
N TYR A 315 -5.47 13.35 -13.19
CA TYR A 315 -5.11 14.20 -12.06
C TYR A 315 -4.74 13.40 -10.79
N SER A 316 -4.81 12.07 -10.84
CA SER A 316 -4.49 11.17 -9.74
C SER A 316 -3.40 10.16 -10.06
N ARG A 317 -2.76 10.29 -11.23
CA ARG A 317 -1.57 9.53 -11.62
C ARG A 317 -0.46 9.70 -10.60
N GLN A 318 0.04 8.59 -10.08
CA GLN A 318 0.99 8.57 -8.96
C GLN A 318 2.33 9.25 -9.35
N TRP A 319 2.79 9.04 -10.58
CA TRP A 319 4.02 9.64 -11.10
C TRP A 319 3.96 11.16 -11.32
N GLN A 320 2.76 11.76 -11.33
CA GLN A 320 2.59 13.22 -11.44
C GLN A 320 2.52 13.91 -10.07
N GLN A 321 2.65 13.15 -8.99
CA GLN A 321 2.50 13.65 -7.62
C GLN A 321 3.83 13.68 -6.85
N CYS A 322 4.96 13.78 -7.54
CA CYS A 322 6.30 13.72 -6.94
C CYS A 322 6.99 15.10 -6.81
N GLY A 323 6.30 16.20 -7.14
CA GLY A 323 6.83 17.58 -7.12
C GLY A 323 7.04 18.23 -5.75
N TRP A 324 6.92 17.46 -4.66
CA TRP A 324 7.00 17.93 -3.29
C TRP A 324 8.14 17.25 -2.55
N ARG A 325 8.80 17.98 -1.65
CA ARG A 325 9.85 17.42 -0.77
C ARG A 325 9.29 16.30 0.09
N TYR A 326 8.04 16.44 0.55
CA TYR A 326 7.42 15.47 1.46
C TYR A 326 6.16 14.83 0.87
N LYS A 327 6.03 13.52 1.04
CA LYS A 327 4.82 12.75 0.72
C LYS A 327 4.23 12.20 2.00
N VAL A 328 2.93 12.42 2.23
CA VAL A 328 2.27 11.93 3.44
C VAL A 328 1.64 10.56 3.16
N TYR A 329 1.82 9.61 4.08
CA TYR A 329 1.03 8.38 4.14
C TYR A 329 -0.04 8.49 5.23
N ALA A 330 -1.28 8.18 4.84
CA ALA A 330 -2.43 8.18 5.73
C ALA A 330 -3.30 6.94 5.48
N GLU A 331 -3.60 6.22 6.54
CA GLU A 331 -4.49 5.06 6.52
C GLU A 331 -5.92 5.45 6.12
N GLY A 332 -6.67 4.48 5.60
CA GLY A 332 -8.07 4.62 5.22
C GLY A 332 -8.94 3.78 6.15
N ASN A 333 -9.77 2.89 5.58
CA ASN A 333 -10.45 1.84 6.33
C ASN A 333 -9.45 1.01 7.16
N ALA A 334 -8.35 0.60 6.52
CA ALA A 334 -7.22 -0.06 7.14
C ALA A 334 -5.88 0.46 6.56
N TRP A 335 -4.92 -0.43 6.27
CA TRP A 335 -3.70 -0.07 5.53
C TRP A 335 -4.06 0.59 4.18
N SER A 336 -3.20 1.48 3.69
CA SER A 336 -3.39 2.06 2.36
C SER A 336 -2.33 1.53 1.41
N VAL A 337 -2.75 1.07 0.22
CA VAL A 337 -1.83 0.67 -0.86
C VAL A 337 -0.91 1.81 -1.34
N SER A 338 -1.21 3.06 -0.95
CA SER A 338 -0.52 4.27 -1.41
C SER A 338 0.88 4.45 -0.83
N SER A 339 1.23 3.74 0.26
CA SER A 339 2.57 3.81 0.87
C SER A 339 3.67 3.55 -0.16
N LYS A 340 3.67 2.39 -0.84
CA LYS A 340 4.70 2.05 -1.85
C LYS A 340 4.82 3.07 -2.97
N TYR A 341 3.70 3.68 -3.39
CA TYR A 341 3.70 4.72 -4.42
C TYR A 341 4.34 6.02 -3.92
N GLY A 342 4.09 6.38 -2.65
CA GLY A 342 4.72 7.54 -2.02
C GLY A 342 6.24 7.39 -1.94
N PHE A 343 6.73 6.26 -1.43
CA PHE A 343 8.17 5.99 -1.33
C PHE A 343 8.87 6.06 -2.70
N ALA A 344 8.24 5.56 -3.76
CA ALA A 344 8.85 5.53 -5.09
C ALA A 344 9.10 6.92 -5.70
N CYS A 345 8.48 8.00 -5.20
CA CYS A 345 8.70 9.36 -5.72
C CYS A 345 10.10 9.93 -5.40
N GLY A 346 10.86 9.37 -4.46
CA GLY A 346 12.10 9.99 -3.98
C GLY A 346 11.87 11.22 -3.10
N SER A 347 10.62 11.47 -2.70
CA SER A 347 10.28 12.44 -1.67
C SER A 347 10.50 11.81 -0.29
N THR A 348 10.73 12.63 0.73
CA THR A 348 10.81 12.17 2.11
C THR A 348 9.42 11.77 2.58
N MET A 349 9.27 10.51 3.00
CA MET A 349 7.97 9.99 3.43
C MET A 349 7.64 10.41 4.87
N LEU A 350 6.53 11.12 5.03
CA LEU A 350 5.89 11.43 6.30
C LEU A 350 4.79 10.40 6.57
N VAL A 351 5.11 9.39 7.36
CA VAL A 351 4.20 8.28 7.66
C VAL A 351 3.45 8.61 8.93
N ILE A 352 2.16 8.96 8.82
CA ILE A 352 1.30 9.08 10.01
C ILE A 352 1.27 7.72 10.69
N GLU A 353 1.63 7.68 11.97
CA GLU A 353 1.85 6.45 12.75
C GLU A 353 0.79 5.39 12.43
N PRO A 354 1.15 4.27 11.76
CA PRO A 354 0.17 3.30 11.30
C PRO A 354 -0.40 2.50 12.47
N TYR A 355 -1.68 2.13 12.37
CA TYR A 355 -2.25 1.07 13.21
C TYR A 355 -2.12 -0.30 12.55
N PHE A 356 -2.14 -0.31 11.22
CA PHE A 356 -2.17 -1.51 10.41
C PHE A 356 -0.80 -1.81 9.80
N GLU A 357 -0.41 -3.07 9.85
CA GLU A 357 0.85 -3.56 9.29
C GLU A 357 0.55 -4.41 8.04
N ALA A 358 0.94 -3.91 6.86
CA ALA A 358 1.07 -4.74 5.67
C ALA A 358 2.42 -5.49 5.69
N PHE A 359 2.57 -6.56 4.90
CA PHE A 359 3.69 -7.51 4.98
C PHE A 359 5.10 -6.90 4.94
N TYR A 360 5.31 -5.78 4.25
CA TYR A 360 6.61 -5.09 4.17
C TYR A 360 6.75 -3.90 5.14
N SER A 361 5.71 -3.54 5.89
CA SER A 361 5.67 -2.30 6.68
C SER A 361 6.69 -2.27 7.82
N ARG A 362 7.11 -3.44 8.33
CA ARG A 362 8.17 -3.57 9.33
C ARG A 362 9.57 -3.25 8.78
N GLY A 363 9.70 -3.02 7.47
CA GLY A 363 10.90 -2.43 6.88
C GLY A 363 10.96 -0.90 7.01
N MET A 364 9.89 -0.24 7.45
CA MET A 364 9.90 1.22 7.71
C MET A 364 10.67 1.53 9.00
N ALA A 365 11.59 2.50 8.93
CA ALA A 365 12.49 2.86 10.00
C ALA A 365 12.67 4.39 10.09
N TYR A 366 12.23 4.95 11.22
CA TYR A 366 12.29 6.38 11.52
C TYR A 366 13.71 6.92 11.39
N GLY A 367 13.88 7.99 10.60
CA GLY A 367 15.15 8.66 10.39
C GLY A 367 16.13 7.90 9.49
N HIS A 368 15.73 6.74 8.97
CA HIS A 368 16.50 6.01 7.96
C HIS A 368 15.81 6.08 6.60
N ASN A 369 14.57 5.61 6.46
CA ASN A 369 13.85 5.59 5.19
C ASN A 369 12.51 6.34 5.21
N CYS A 370 12.01 6.74 6.38
CA CYS A 370 10.85 7.61 6.54
C CYS A 370 10.92 8.42 7.85
N LEU A 371 9.99 9.37 8.00
CA LEU A 371 9.72 10.08 9.24
C LEU A 371 8.31 9.72 9.72
N PHE A 372 8.16 9.38 11.00
CA PHE A 372 6.87 9.09 11.61
C PHE A 372 6.25 10.36 12.15
N VAL A 373 4.95 10.50 11.93
CA VAL A 373 4.15 11.66 12.35
C VAL A 373 3.10 11.19 13.34
N ARG A 374 3.11 11.79 14.53
CA ARG A 374 2.11 11.53 15.56
C ARG A 374 0.72 11.86 15.04
N ARG A 375 -0.27 11.03 15.35
CA ARG A 375 -1.66 11.23 14.89
C ARG A 375 -2.34 12.47 15.45
N ARG A 376 -1.97 12.91 16.66
CA ARG A 376 -2.61 14.03 17.33
C ARG A 376 -1.60 14.83 18.17
N PRO A 377 -1.67 16.18 18.15
CA PRO A 377 -2.38 17.01 17.15
C PRO A 377 -1.73 16.87 15.76
N LEU A 378 -2.51 16.52 14.71
CA LEU A 378 -1.95 16.08 13.42
C LEU A 378 -1.20 17.18 12.68
N CYS A 379 -1.81 18.36 12.53
CA CYS A 379 -1.23 19.44 11.73
C CYS A 379 0.07 19.97 12.34
N GLU A 380 0.12 20.10 13.66
CA GLU A 380 1.34 20.46 14.41
C GLU A 380 2.42 19.39 14.23
N ALA A 381 2.08 18.11 14.36
CA ALA A 381 3.04 17.03 14.18
C ALA A 381 3.58 16.94 12.74
N LEU A 382 2.75 17.25 11.73
CA LEU A 382 3.20 17.38 10.35
C LEU A 382 4.17 18.55 10.21
N LYS A 383 3.80 19.72 10.74
CA LYS A 383 4.62 20.93 10.70
C LYS A 383 5.97 20.74 11.37
N GLU A 384 6.03 20.06 12.51
CA GLU A 384 7.28 19.70 13.19
C GLU A 384 8.24 18.92 12.26
N GLN A 385 7.75 17.92 11.52
CA GLN A 385 8.60 17.15 10.59
C GLN A 385 8.98 17.95 9.34
N ILE A 386 8.07 18.78 8.82
CA ILE A 386 8.31 19.63 7.65
C ILE A 386 9.37 20.69 7.98
N ASP A 387 9.24 21.38 9.11
CA ASP A 387 10.20 22.39 9.59
C ASP A 387 11.57 21.78 9.79
N TRP A 388 11.63 20.67 10.54
CA TRP A 388 12.87 19.96 10.75
C TRP A 388 13.52 19.57 9.43
N GLY A 389 12.77 19.01 8.48
CA GLY A 389 13.32 18.58 7.19
C GLY A 389 13.79 19.75 6.31
N ASN A 390 13.13 20.90 6.38
CA ASN A 390 13.52 22.10 5.64
C ASN A 390 14.73 22.80 6.26
N GLU A 391 14.93 22.67 7.57
CA GLU A 391 16.15 23.11 8.27
C GLU A 391 17.33 22.12 8.09
N HIS A 392 17.05 20.85 7.83
CA HIS A 392 18.01 19.75 7.69
C HIS A 392 17.89 19.09 6.30
N GLU A 393 17.99 19.89 5.25
CA GLU A 393 17.72 19.44 3.87
C GLU A 393 18.56 18.24 3.44
N THR A 394 19.82 18.17 3.89
CA THR A 394 20.73 17.06 3.51
C THR A 394 20.27 15.74 4.14
N GLU A 395 19.89 15.77 5.41
CA GLU A 395 19.38 14.63 6.15
C GLU A 395 18.01 14.20 5.62
N ALA A 396 17.10 15.14 5.38
CA ALA A 396 15.77 14.86 4.85
C ALA A 396 15.84 14.27 3.43
N GLU A 397 16.71 14.80 2.56
CA GLU A 397 16.98 14.25 1.24
C GLU A 397 17.55 12.83 1.32
N ALA A 398 18.53 12.59 2.20
CA ALA A 398 19.11 11.26 2.39
C ALA A 398 18.07 10.23 2.85
N ILE A 399 17.16 10.61 3.75
CA ILE A 399 16.03 9.75 4.18
C ILE A 399 15.10 9.46 3.01
N GLY A 400 14.77 10.46 2.19
CA GLY A 400 13.92 10.28 1.00
C GLY A 400 14.55 9.34 -0.03
N GLN A 401 15.86 9.48 -0.27
CA GLN A 401 16.64 8.59 -1.16
C GLN A 401 16.69 7.16 -0.61
N ALA A 402 16.94 6.99 0.69
CA ALA A 402 16.93 5.68 1.33
C ALA A 402 15.53 5.03 1.29
N GLY A 403 14.46 5.82 1.45
CA GLY A 403 13.07 5.40 1.25
C GLY A 403 12.77 4.89 -0.15
N GLN A 404 13.17 5.65 -1.17
CA GLN A 404 13.01 5.26 -2.56
C GLN A 404 13.84 4.02 -2.89
N LYS A 405 15.09 3.97 -2.46
CA LYS A 405 15.96 2.80 -2.65
C LYS A 405 15.33 1.55 -2.03
N TRP A 406 14.92 1.63 -0.77
CA TRP A 406 14.28 0.51 -0.06
C TRP A 406 13.04 0.00 -0.79
N ILE A 407 12.10 0.87 -1.20
CA ILE A 407 10.88 0.38 -1.84
C ILE A 407 11.14 -0.23 -3.23
N LEU A 408 12.12 0.30 -3.97
CA LEU A 408 12.44 -0.17 -5.33
C LEU A 408 13.34 -1.41 -5.35
N GLU A 409 14.18 -1.61 -4.34
CA GLU A 409 15.12 -2.73 -4.26
C GLU A 409 14.61 -3.85 -3.35
N ASP A 410 14.09 -3.52 -2.16
CA ASP A 410 13.70 -4.52 -1.17
C ASP A 410 12.26 -4.98 -1.31
N VAL A 411 11.38 -4.17 -1.92
CA VAL A 411 9.95 -4.48 -2.11
C VAL A 411 9.61 -4.65 -3.61
N ARG A 412 10.59 -5.06 -4.43
CA ARG A 412 10.40 -5.44 -5.84
C ARG A 412 9.69 -6.79 -5.99
N MET A 413 9.13 -7.05 -7.18
CA MET A 413 8.31 -8.24 -7.42
C MET A 413 9.06 -9.55 -7.16
N GLU A 414 10.38 -9.62 -7.37
CA GLU A 414 11.17 -10.80 -7.02
C GLU A 414 11.09 -11.11 -5.53
N HIS A 415 11.30 -10.12 -4.67
CA HIS A 415 11.19 -10.31 -3.22
C HIS A 415 9.74 -10.52 -2.76
N VAL A 416 8.75 -9.97 -3.47
CA VAL A 416 7.33 -10.26 -3.18
C VAL A 416 7.05 -11.75 -3.38
N TYR A 417 7.50 -12.34 -4.49
CA TYR A 417 7.34 -13.78 -4.73
C TYR A 417 8.19 -14.63 -3.78
N GLU A 418 9.43 -14.23 -3.48
CA GLU A 418 10.25 -14.94 -2.48
C GLU A 418 9.60 -14.90 -1.09
N TYR A 419 9.02 -13.76 -0.69
CA TYR A 419 8.28 -13.65 0.55
C TYR A 419 7.08 -14.59 0.57
N MET A 420 6.28 -14.62 -0.50
CA MET A 420 5.15 -15.56 -0.60
C MET A 420 5.60 -17.02 -0.52
N LEU A 421 6.74 -17.37 -1.15
CA LEU A 421 7.32 -18.70 -1.05
C LEU A 421 7.68 -19.05 0.41
N HIS A 422 8.45 -18.19 1.08
CA HIS A 422 8.83 -18.36 2.48
C HIS A 422 7.60 -18.39 3.42
N LEU A 423 6.59 -17.58 3.13
CA LEU A 423 5.32 -17.51 3.85
C LEU A 423 4.60 -18.86 3.80
N LEU A 424 4.43 -19.44 2.59
CA LEU A 424 3.76 -20.72 2.41
C LEU A 424 4.58 -21.90 2.91
N GLN A 425 5.91 -21.87 2.80
CA GLN A 425 6.78 -22.88 3.38
C GLN A 425 6.75 -22.86 4.91
N THR A 426 6.72 -21.67 5.52
CA THR A 426 6.56 -21.51 6.97
C THR A 426 5.21 -22.04 7.44
N TYR A 427 4.13 -21.72 6.70
CA TYR A 427 2.81 -22.28 6.94
C TYR A 427 2.83 -23.82 6.90
N ALA A 428 3.35 -24.39 5.81
CA ALA A 428 3.41 -25.84 5.61
C ALA A 428 4.21 -26.55 6.71
N ALA A 429 5.30 -25.94 7.19
CA ALA A 429 6.12 -26.49 8.27
C ALA A 429 5.39 -26.54 9.62
N LEU A 430 4.38 -25.69 9.82
CA LEU A 430 3.55 -25.67 11.02
C LEU A 430 2.25 -26.48 10.86
N GLN A 431 1.83 -26.78 9.64
CA GLN A 431 0.62 -27.54 9.35
C GLN A 431 0.73 -28.98 9.89
N THR A 432 -0.20 -29.40 10.75
CA THR A 432 -0.18 -30.71 11.41
C THR A 432 -1.15 -31.72 10.80
N PHE A 433 -1.64 -31.45 9.59
CA PHE A 433 -2.59 -32.29 8.87
C PHE A 433 -2.18 -32.41 7.40
N THR A 434 -2.64 -33.45 6.73
CA THR A 434 -2.45 -33.62 5.28
C THR A 434 -3.54 -32.86 4.54
N PRO A 435 -3.22 -31.86 3.71
CA PRO A 435 -4.20 -31.17 2.88
C PRO A 435 -4.94 -32.14 1.97
N ALA A 436 -6.25 -31.97 1.89
CA ALA A 436 -7.09 -32.73 0.98
C ALA A 436 -8.07 -31.75 0.33
N ARG A 437 -8.29 -31.91 -0.98
CA ARG A 437 -9.19 -31.02 -1.73
C ARG A 437 -10.56 -30.95 -1.05
N SER A 438 -11.01 -29.75 -0.69
CA SER A 438 -12.34 -29.56 -0.13
C SER A 438 -13.40 -29.84 -1.20
N SER A 439 -14.59 -30.29 -0.79
CA SER A 439 -15.65 -30.64 -1.74
C SER A 439 -16.11 -29.47 -2.59
N GLY A 440 -16.03 -28.24 -2.07
CA GLY A 440 -16.38 -27.02 -2.80
C GLY A 440 -15.23 -26.40 -3.59
N ALA A 441 -14.00 -26.91 -3.45
CA ALA A 441 -12.86 -26.34 -4.15
C ALA A 441 -12.84 -26.71 -5.63
N ARG A 442 -12.75 -25.71 -6.50
CA ARG A 442 -12.51 -25.86 -7.95
C ARG A 442 -11.04 -25.65 -8.29
N LEU A 443 -10.56 -26.28 -9.36
CA LEU A 443 -9.26 -25.97 -9.93
C LEU A 443 -9.27 -24.51 -10.45
N VAL A 444 -8.15 -23.82 -10.28
CA VAL A 444 -7.91 -22.49 -10.85
C VAL A 444 -6.70 -22.57 -11.76
N THR A 445 -6.87 -22.12 -13.01
CA THR A 445 -5.83 -22.11 -14.04
C THR A 445 -5.57 -20.70 -14.56
N GLU A 446 -4.44 -20.50 -15.23
CA GLU A 446 -4.19 -19.23 -15.94
C GLU A 446 -5.27 -18.95 -16.98
N ALA A 447 -5.76 -19.98 -17.68
CA ALA A 447 -6.82 -19.84 -18.69
C ALA A 447 -8.14 -19.33 -18.09
N ASP A 448 -8.51 -19.79 -16.89
CA ASP A 448 -9.71 -19.29 -16.19
C ASP A 448 -9.58 -17.78 -15.94
N ILE A 449 -8.45 -17.33 -15.38
CA ILE A 449 -8.21 -15.91 -15.08
C ILE A 449 -8.20 -15.06 -16.35
N LEU A 450 -7.51 -15.52 -17.40
CA LEU A 450 -7.39 -14.79 -18.67
C LEU A 450 -8.73 -14.70 -19.41
N SER A 451 -9.56 -15.74 -19.35
CA SER A 451 -10.87 -15.75 -20.02
C SER A 451 -11.92 -14.86 -19.34
N GLU A 452 -11.81 -14.68 -18.01
CA GLU A 452 -12.69 -13.81 -17.22
C GLU A 452 -12.26 -12.34 -17.27
N ALA A 453 -11.03 -12.06 -17.68
CA ALA A 453 -10.47 -10.72 -17.74
C ALA A 453 -10.86 -9.99 -19.04
N PRO A 454 -11.21 -8.68 -18.96
CA PRO A 454 -11.32 -7.84 -20.14
C PRO A 454 -10.04 -7.85 -20.99
N PRO A 455 -10.12 -7.76 -22.34
CA PRO A 455 -8.95 -7.86 -23.21
C PRO A 455 -7.80 -6.90 -22.87
N HIS A 456 -8.12 -5.66 -22.45
CA HIS A 456 -7.11 -4.68 -22.06
C HIS A 456 -6.37 -5.07 -20.77
N GLU A 457 -7.05 -5.70 -19.80
CA GLU A 457 -6.42 -6.20 -18.58
C GLU A 457 -5.41 -7.31 -18.90
N VAL A 458 -5.79 -8.22 -19.81
CA VAL A 458 -4.91 -9.31 -20.25
C VAL A 458 -3.60 -8.76 -20.83
N SER A 459 -3.70 -7.81 -21.77
CA SER A 459 -2.52 -7.27 -22.45
C SER A 459 -1.64 -6.39 -21.58
N GLU A 460 -2.21 -5.62 -20.65
CA GLU A 460 -1.44 -4.61 -19.88
C GLU A 460 -0.98 -5.11 -18.50
N TYR A 461 -1.71 -6.06 -17.90
CA TYR A 461 -1.53 -6.43 -16.50
C TYR A 461 -1.13 -7.90 -16.31
N LEU A 462 -1.80 -8.83 -16.98
CA LEU A 462 -1.66 -10.26 -16.67
C LEU A 462 -0.49 -10.92 -17.41
N LEU A 463 -0.25 -10.63 -18.70
CA LEU A 463 0.78 -11.31 -19.50
C LEU A 463 2.23 -10.87 -19.25
N GLN A 464 2.55 -10.33 -18.07
CA GLN A 464 3.93 -9.96 -17.74
C GLN A 464 4.80 -11.19 -17.47
N GLU A 465 5.96 -11.27 -18.12
CA GLU A 465 6.88 -12.38 -17.96
C GLU A 465 7.44 -12.45 -16.54
N THR A 466 7.40 -13.64 -15.95
CA THR A 466 8.07 -13.95 -14.69
C THR A 466 9.29 -14.83 -14.98
N VAL A 467 10.41 -14.25 -15.42
CA VAL A 467 11.65 -15.03 -15.55
C VAL A 467 12.35 -15.04 -14.18
N ALA A 468 12.65 -16.23 -13.65
CA ALA A 468 13.52 -16.38 -12.50
C ALA A 468 14.97 -16.52 -13.00
N THR A 469 15.82 -15.55 -12.66
CA THR A 469 17.25 -15.57 -13.05
C THR A 469 18.20 -15.58 -11.86
N ARG A 470 17.69 -15.61 -10.61
CA ARG A 470 18.53 -15.45 -9.41
C ARG A 470 18.28 -16.54 -8.35
N PRO A 471 19.32 -16.92 -7.58
CA PRO A 471 19.17 -17.82 -6.43
C PRO A 471 18.23 -17.24 -5.37
N LEU A 472 17.45 -18.11 -4.73
CA LEU A 472 16.53 -17.76 -3.64
C LEU A 472 17.28 -17.11 -2.47
N CYS A 473 16.72 -16.05 -1.93
CA CYS A 473 17.21 -15.47 -0.67
C CYS A 473 17.02 -16.44 0.51
N LYS A 474 17.94 -16.39 1.48
CA LYS A 474 17.83 -17.13 2.75
C LYS A 474 17.35 -16.23 3.88
N LEU A 475 16.42 -16.73 4.69
CA LEU A 475 16.03 -16.08 5.94
C LEU A 475 17.26 -16.05 6.87
N VAL A 476 17.55 -14.89 7.44
CA VAL A 476 18.71 -14.71 8.32
C VAL A 476 18.40 -15.28 9.71
N ASP A 477 19.26 -16.16 10.22
CA ASP A 477 19.20 -16.59 11.61
C ASP A 477 19.71 -15.48 12.56
N GLU A 478 18.94 -15.18 13.61
CA GLU A 478 19.15 -14.07 14.57
C GLU A 478 20.56 -13.96 15.17
N LYS A 479 21.36 -15.04 15.18
CA LYS A 479 22.74 -14.97 15.70
C LYS A 479 23.63 -13.99 14.91
N VAL A 480 23.25 -13.62 13.69
CA VAL A 480 23.98 -12.65 12.85
C VAL A 480 23.25 -11.29 12.76
N GLY A 481 21.94 -11.26 13.00
CA GLY A 481 21.08 -10.07 12.90
C GLY A 481 21.28 -9.02 14.00
N ALA A 482 21.84 -9.42 15.15
CA ALA A 482 22.06 -8.54 16.30
C ALA A 482 22.95 -7.31 16.01
N SER A 483 23.75 -7.31 14.93
CA SER A 483 24.54 -6.13 14.52
C SER A 483 23.76 -5.12 13.66
N ILE A 484 22.62 -5.52 13.08
CA ILE A 484 21.70 -4.67 12.31
C ILE A 484 20.48 -4.26 13.17
N GLU A 485 20.35 -4.85 14.37
CA GLU A 485 19.22 -4.74 15.30
C GLU A 485 19.11 -3.40 16.06
N GLY A 486 19.66 -2.33 15.50
CA GLY A 486 19.33 -0.94 15.87
C GLY A 486 17.90 -0.54 15.48
N GLY A 487 17.20 -1.38 14.72
CA GLY A 487 15.83 -1.17 14.21
C GLY A 487 14.69 -1.64 15.12
N ARG A 488 14.95 -2.10 16.36
CA ARG A 488 13.88 -2.36 17.35
C ARG A 488 13.32 -1.05 17.90
N LYS A 489 12.60 -0.30 17.06
CA LYS A 489 12.04 1.01 17.41
C LYS A 489 10.66 1.26 16.80
N LEU A 490 9.82 0.24 16.69
CA LEU A 490 8.37 0.47 16.55
C LEU A 490 7.69 0.41 17.93
N SER A 491 7.87 -0.67 18.68
CA SER A 491 7.27 -0.81 20.02
C SER A 491 7.87 0.13 21.07
N GLN A 492 9.19 0.35 21.05
CA GLN A 492 9.87 1.26 21.99
C GLN A 492 9.66 2.74 21.65
N VAL A 493 9.56 3.09 20.37
CA VAL A 493 9.25 4.47 19.95
C VAL A 493 7.76 4.77 20.18
N GLN A 494 6.85 3.84 19.90
CA GLN A 494 5.45 3.97 20.30
C GLN A 494 5.30 4.10 21.82
N ALA A 495 6.09 3.38 22.62
CA ALA A 495 6.11 3.53 24.08
C ALA A 495 6.72 4.87 24.55
N ALA A 496 7.80 5.34 23.92
CA ALA A 496 8.46 6.60 24.26
C ALA A 496 7.66 7.85 23.83
N LEU A 497 6.97 7.77 22.69
CA LEU A 497 6.07 8.82 22.19
C LEU A 497 4.78 8.89 23.03
N ARG A 498 4.22 7.75 23.46
CA ARG A 498 3.14 7.72 24.48
C ARG A 498 3.57 8.34 25.81
N ALA A 499 4.86 8.30 26.14
CA ALA A 499 5.41 8.87 27.36
C ALA A 499 5.84 10.35 27.23
N GLY A 500 5.61 11.02 26.10
CA GLY A 500 5.99 12.43 25.89
C GLY A 500 7.50 12.71 26.06
N ARG A 501 8.35 11.68 25.95
CA ARG A 501 9.78 11.77 26.27
C ARG A 501 10.63 11.64 25.01
N PHE A 502 10.56 12.65 24.14
CA PHE A 502 11.62 12.89 23.16
C PHE A 502 11.79 14.40 22.92
N GLY A 503 12.28 15.08 23.96
CA GLY A 503 12.69 16.50 23.88
C GLY A 503 14.05 16.80 24.50
N ARG A 504 14.80 15.81 25.03
CA ARG A 504 16.07 16.08 25.76
C ARG A 504 17.22 15.09 25.59
N GLU A 505 17.09 13.99 24.86
CA GLU A 505 18.13 12.93 24.86
C GLU A 505 18.97 12.78 23.56
N ARG A 506 18.96 13.77 22.66
CA ARG A 506 19.95 13.83 21.57
C ARG A 506 21.01 14.89 21.83
N ALA A 507 21.93 14.58 22.74
CA ALA A 507 23.24 15.25 22.80
C ALA A 507 24.42 14.27 22.96
N ASN A 508 24.18 13.02 23.40
CA ASN A 508 25.26 12.11 23.79
C ASN A 508 25.42 10.83 22.94
N GLN A 509 24.82 10.74 21.75
CA GLN A 509 24.95 9.53 20.89
C GLN A 509 25.66 9.75 19.55
N VAL A 510 26.31 10.89 19.33
CA VAL A 510 27.09 11.14 18.09
C VAL A 510 28.61 11.06 18.33
N GLU A 511 29.07 10.81 19.56
CA GLU A 511 30.49 10.70 19.90
C GLU A 511 30.92 9.25 20.19
N LEU A 512 30.61 8.30 19.30
CA LEU A 512 31.17 6.93 19.35
C LEU A 512 31.47 6.38 17.96
N VAL A 513 32.04 7.21 17.08
CA VAL A 513 32.82 6.75 15.90
C VAL A 513 33.97 7.73 15.63
N SER A 514 34.88 7.92 16.59
CA SER A 514 36.25 8.39 16.32
C SER A 514 37.17 8.22 17.54
N GLU A 515 37.61 6.99 17.82
CA GLU A 515 38.80 6.76 18.64
C GLU A 515 39.75 5.78 17.94
N ARG A 516 40.43 6.29 16.92
CA ARG A 516 41.81 5.90 16.59
C ARG A 516 42.55 7.14 16.14
N ASP A 517 43.29 7.71 17.08
CA ASP A 517 44.64 8.26 16.94
C ASP A 517 44.83 9.40 17.92
N GLY A 518 45.70 9.15 18.91
CA GLY A 518 45.99 10.10 19.96
C GLY A 518 46.76 11.32 19.45
N LYS A 519 46.48 12.48 20.05
CA LYS A 519 47.48 13.44 20.53
C LYS A 519 46.83 14.55 21.35
N ALA A 520 47.46 14.85 22.48
CA ALA A 520 47.08 15.85 23.46
C ALA A 520 47.03 17.28 22.89
N GLY A 521 46.02 18.06 23.30
CA GLY A 521 45.91 19.49 23.02
C GLY A 521 44.95 20.18 24.01
N THR A 522 45.46 21.17 24.73
CA THR A 522 44.89 21.81 25.91
C THR A 522 43.62 22.64 25.72
N ASN A 523 42.77 22.58 26.74
CA ASN A 523 41.42 23.14 26.85
C ASN A 523 41.42 24.63 27.28
N ARG A 524 40.77 25.52 26.51
CA ARG A 524 40.56 26.94 26.88
C ARG A 524 39.20 27.47 26.40
N ARG A 525 38.10 26.75 26.66
CA ARG A 525 36.72 27.28 26.43
C ARG A 525 35.66 26.91 27.49
N SER A 526 36.04 26.30 28.61
CA SER A 526 35.08 25.83 29.64
C SER A 526 34.74 26.84 30.76
N ARG A 527 35.42 28.00 30.85
CA ARG A 527 35.19 28.95 31.95
C ARG A 527 34.11 30.01 31.73
N ALA A 528 33.62 30.19 30.50
CA ALA A 528 32.58 31.20 30.21
C ALA A 528 31.14 30.67 30.43
N TRP A 529 30.93 29.36 30.37
CA TRP A 529 29.60 28.74 30.48
C TRP A 529 29.13 28.52 31.91
N HIS A 530 30.05 28.26 32.85
CA HIS A 530 29.68 28.05 34.26
C HIS A 530 29.25 29.31 35.02
N MET A 531 29.49 30.52 34.48
CA MET A 531 29.15 31.78 35.15
C MET A 531 27.74 32.29 34.78
N LEU A 532 27.18 31.82 33.66
CA LEU A 532 25.85 32.18 33.17
C LEU A 532 24.74 31.26 33.73
N GLU A 533 25.08 30.02 34.09
CA GLU A 533 24.12 29.04 34.61
C GLU A 533 23.76 29.32 36.09
N SER A 534 24.71 29.81 36.89
CA SER A 534 24.49 30.15 38.29
C SER A 534 23.64 31.42 38.49
N THR A 535 23.72 32.37 37.55
CA THR A 535 22.94 33.63 37.61
C THR A 535 21.49 33.41 37.15
N TRP A 536 21.24 32.50 36.20
CA TRP A 536 19.89 32.18 35.72
C TRP A 536 19.08 31.36 36.73
N LEU A 537 19.71 30.40 37.41
CA LEU A 537 19.05 29.58 38.45
C LEU A 537 18.74 30.37 39.74
N SER A 538 19.50 31.44 40.03
CA SER A 538 19.18 32.35 41.14
C SER A 538 17.99 33.25 40.81
N TRP A 539 17.78 33.60 39.54
CA TRP A 539 16.67 34.43 39.10
C TRP A 539 15.34 33.65 39.14
N LEU A 540 15.35 32.38 38.72
CA LEU A 540 14.15 31.51 38.76
C LEU A 540 13.66 31.20 40.17
N ARG A 541 14.56 31.05 41.16
CA ARG A 541 14.16 30.86 42.57
C ARG A 541 13.51 32.10 43.17
N THR A 542 13.93 33.29 42.72
CA THR A 542 13.36 34.57 43.19
C THR A 542 11.99 34.85 42.55
N LEU A 543 11.70 34.25 41.40
CA LEU A 543 10.39 34.32 40.73
C LEU A 543 9.34 33.42 41.41
N ASP A 544 9.75 32.21 41.82
CA ASP A 544 8.88 31.22 42.49
C ASP A 544 8.45 31.65 43.90
N ASP A 545 9.35 32.29 44.66
CA ASP A 545 9.06 32.84 45.99
C ASP A 545 8.12 34.06 45.96
N ASN A 546 8.08 34.81 44.85
CA ASN A 546 7.17 35.96 44.68
C ASN A 546 5.79 35.53 44.18
N ILE A 547 5.70 34.49 43.34
CA ILE A 547 4.42 33.94 42.85
C ILE A 547 3.68 33.22 43.99
N SER A 548 4.40 32.53 44.87
CA SER A 548 3.82 31.83 46.04
C SER A 548 3.30 32.75 47.15
N ARG A 549 3.71 34.04 47.17
CA ARG A 549 3.20 35.06 48.11
C ARG A 549 2.00 35.84 47.57
N PHE A 550 1.76 35.81 46.26
CA PHE A 550 0.69 36.58 45.61
C PHE A 550 -0.60 35.76 45.40
N PHE A 551 -0.49 34.43 45.25
CA PHE A 551 -1.65 33.53 45.16
C PHE A 551 -1.73 32.67 46.43
N GLY A 552 -2.53 33.13 47.39
CA GLY A 552 -2.82 32.36 48.60
C GLY A 552 -3.27 30.93 48.26
N LYS A 553 -2.78 29.95 49.03
CA LYS A 553 -3.03 28.52 48.85
C LYS A 553 -4.54 28.19 48.80
N GLN A 554 -5.12 28.16 47.61
CA GLN A 554 -6.25 27.29 47.29
C GLN A 554 -6.25 26.91 45.81
N ASN A 555 -6.23 25.59 45.59
CA ASN A 555 -6.69 24.85 44.41
C ASN A 555 -6.27 25.35 43.02
N LEU A 556 -5.21 24.74 42.48
CA LEU A 556 -5.10 24.50 41.04
C LEU A 556 -4.70 23.03 40.82
N ARG A 557 -5.72 22.18 40.68
CA ARG A 557 -5.67 21.00 39.81
C ARG A 557 -6.20 21.47 38.45
N THR A 558 -5.29 21.72 37.53
CA THR A 558 -5.45 21.58 36.07
C THR A 558 -4.06 21.69 35.48
#